data_AF-A0A2D3V213-F1
#
_entry.id   AF-A0A2D3V213-F1
#
_cell.length_a   1.000
_cell.length_b   1.000
_cell.length_c   1.000
_cell.angle_alpha   90.00
_cell.angle_beta   90.00
_cell.angle_gamma   90.00
#
_symmetry.space_group_name_H-M   'P 1'
#
loop_
_entity.id
_entity.type
_entity.pdbx_description
1 polymer ?
#
loop_
_entity_poly.entity_id
_entity_poly.type
_entity_poly.pdbx_seq_one_letter_code
_entity_poly.pdbx_strand_id
1 'polypeptide(L)'
;MAFEIPTTLVSLDLRAPLYMALQTIIAATLICSTPRDSILRVASLPLFIYLMLQSWEAAAAFTGQGVLYSFWWVGPYANIFHCMNNMVLHPLDSDDIHLEMRKWEKKPLKPAGASLLNRIIFTTATLFSYRGINTTWQIGYVPEFPGNVIPTRARFLFRQCWMIALQYLIMDVLASSPPPADVVESWANGKEWLWLSLNPHRVTTGDLFNRLVGCTMNWFIVGRVMNDIWYRVFSVIFVGLGLSQPKQWPPLYGNYADTFTLRRYFGRFWHQTVRWPFLGVATYISRRVLGMTKGVADQHTRNFIVFFLSGTLHSILYVAFGGSWNPAAGLISFCSFPLGIMFEDAVQSVWRRSMGRSDSNKVWFMERAVGHVWVVIFLSLVSPIFNYPLQRIEGNPTYLVPWSVVHNIKEFI
;
A
#
# COMPACT_ATOMS: atom_id res chain seq x y z
N MET A 1 -22.30 -5.68 -10.77
CA MET A 1 -21.61 -4.93 -11.85
C MET A 1 -20.82 -5.95 -12.62
N ALA A 2 -21.02 -6.09 -13.94
CA ALA A 2 -20.19 -6.98 -14.74
C ALA A 2 -18.87 -6.26 -15.06
N PHE A 3 -17.73 -6.88 -14.74
CA PHE A 3 -16.43 -6.37 -15.16
C PHE A 3 -16.22 -6.73 -16.64
N GLU A 4 -16.10 -5.72 -17.50
CA GLU A 4 -15.88 -5.93 -18.93
C GLU A 4 -14.39 -6.20 -19.20
N ILE A 5 -14.10 -7.10 -20.12
CA ILE A 5 -12.73 -7.33 -20.61
C ILE A 5 -12.28 -6.06 -21.36
N PRO A 6 -11.10 -5.48 -21.06
CA PRO A 6 -10.61 -4.30 -21.75
C PRO A 6 -10.54 -4.48 -23.26
N THR A 7 -11.03 -3.47 -23.99
CA THR A 7 -10.73 -3.33 -25.43
C THR A 7 -9.43 -2.57 -25.67
N THR A 8 -8.86 -1.92 -24.63
CA THR A 8 -7.63 -1.12 -24.72
C THR A 8 -6.70 -1.35 -23.52
N LEU A 9 -5.39 -1.29 -23.77
CA LEU A 9 -4.35 -1.46 -22.75
C LEU A 9 -4.35 -0.34 -21.70
N VAL A 10 -4.78 0.87 -22.09
CA VAL A 10 -4.78 2.07 -21.26
C VAL A 10 -6.10 2.82 -21.49
N SER A 11 -6.89 3.00 -20.44
CA SER A 11 -8.03 3.92 -20.48
C SER A 11 -7.50 5.34 -20.53
N LEU A 12 -7.97 6.12 -21.50
CA LEU A 12 -7.66 7.55 -21.62
C LEU A 12 -8.54 8.41 -20.71
N ASP A 13 -9.41 7.80 -19.90
CA ASP A 13 -10.21 8.55 -18.93
C ASP A 13 -9.29 9.21 -17.89
N LEU A 14 -9.40 10.53 -17.78
CA LEU A 14 -8.59 11.31 -16.84
C LEU A 14 -9.38 11.75 -15.60
N ARG A 15 -10.69 11.50 -15.52
CA ARG A 15 -11.56 12.02 -14.45
C ARG A 15 -11.11 11.56 -13.07
N ALA A 16 -10.98 10.26 -12.85
CA ALA A 16 -10.53 9.70 -11.57
C ALA A 16 -9.12 10.19 -11.15
N PRO A 17 -8.10 10.17 -12.04
CA PRO A 17 -6.81 10.81 -11.77
C PRO A 17 -6.92 12.30 -11.42
N LEU A 18 -7.74 13.05 -12.16
CA LEU A 18 -7.91 14.50 -11.96
C LEU A 18 -8.54 14.82 -10.61
N TYR A 19 -9.55 14.05 -10.16
CA TYR A 19 -10.14 14.26 -8.84
C TYR A 19 -9.14 14.04 -7.70
N MET A 20 -8.31 13.00 -7.79
CA MET A 20 -7.24 12.77 -6.81
C MET A 20 -6.18 13.88 -6.89
N ALA A 21 -5.82 14.34 -8.08
CA ALA A 21 -4.90 15.45 -8.26
C ALA A 21 -5.46 16.77 -7.70
N LEU A 22 -6.76 17.01 -7.87
CA LEU A 22 -7.47 18.17 -7.30
C LEU A 22 -7.40 18.16 -5.77
N GLN A 23 -7.60 17.02 -5.10
CA GLN A 23 -7.42 16.92 -3.64
C GLN A 23 -6.02 17.42 -3.24
N THR A 24 -4.98 16.96 -3.95
CA THR A 24 -3.59 17.31 -3.67
C THR A 24 -3.27 18.78 -4.00
N ILE A 25 -3.74 19.29 -5.14
CA ILE A 25 -3.50 20.69 -5.57
C ILE A 25 -4.20 21.66 -4.63
N ILE A 26 -5.43 21.38 -4.21
CA ILE A 26 -6.17 22.20 -3.25
C ILE A 26 -5.40 22.20 -1.92
N ALA A 27 -4.94 21.03 -1.45
CA ALA A 27 -4.16 20.94 -0.23
C ALA A 27 -2.85 21.74 -0.31
N ALA A 28 -2.11 21.59 -1.40
CA ALA A 28 -0.88 22.34 -1.65
C ALA A 28 -1.13 23.85 -1.67
N THR A 29 -2.24 24.28 -2.29
CA THR A 29 -2.64 25.68 -2.34
C THR A 29 -2.90 26.23 -0.95
N LEU A 30 -3.71 25.54 -0.15
CA LEU A 30 -4.03 25.94 1.22
C LEU A 30 -2.78 25.98 2.13
N ILE A 31 -1.88 25.00 2.01
CA ILE A 31 -0.59 25.00 2.74
C ILE A 31 0.24 26.24 2.38
N CYS A 32 0.31 26.59 1.09
CA CYS A 32 1.14 27.71 0.63
C CYS A 32 0.54 29.09 0.90
N SER A 33 -0.80 29.20 0.96
CA SER A 33 -1.52 30.49 0.98
C SER A 33 -2.18 30.84 2.32
N THR A 34 -2.29 29.90 3.26
CA THR A 34 -2.96 30.13 4.55
C THR A 34 -2.06 29.82 5.75
N PRO A 35 -2.26 30.50 6.90
CA PRO A 35 -1.62 30.13 8.18
C PRO A 35 -2.00 28.72 8.66
N ARG A 36 -1.19 28.14 9.55
CA ARG A 36 -1.35 26.77 10.08
C ARG A 36 -2.69 26.51 10.76
N ASP A 37 -3.25 27.54 11.39
CA ASP A 37 -4.49 27.53 12.18
C ASP A 37 -5.73 27.99 11.39
N SER A 38 -5.59 28.20 10.07
CA SER A 38 -6.69 28.65 9.23
C SER A 38 -7.88 27.67 9.21
N ILE A 39 -9.07 28.17 9.53
CA ILE A 39 -10.32 27.40 9.49
C ILE A 39 -10.63 26.85 8.08
N LEU A 40 -10.14 27.51 7.03
CA LEU A 40 -10.32 27.07 5.64
C LEU A 40 -9.75 25.67 5.38
N ARG A 41 -8.67 25.30 6.10
CA ARG A 41 -8.03 23.98 5.98
C ARG A 41 -8.92 22.84 6.50
N VAL A 42 -9.71 23.12 7.54
CA VAL A 42 -10.67 22.15 8.10
C VAL A 42 -11.96 22.18 7.27
N ALA A 43 -12.43 23.37 6.90
CA ALA A 43 -13.62 23.56 6.08
C ALA A 43 -13.50 22.94 4.66
N SER A 44 -12.29 22.68 4.16
CA SER A 44 -12.07 22.01 2.89
C SER A 44 -12.18 20.48 2.94
N LEU A 45 -12.22 19.85 4.13
CA LEU A 45 -12.26 18.38 4.23
C LEU A 45 -13.52 17.76 3.60
N PRO A 46 -14.74 18.32 3.75
CA PRO A 46 -15.92 17.83 3.03
C PRO A 46 -15.75 17.84 1.50
N LEU A 47 -15.05 18.84 0.94
CA LEU A 47 -14.74 18.88 -0.48
C LEU A 47 -13.84 17.71 -0.90
N PHE A 48 -12.90 17.27 -0.05
CA PHE A 48 -12.05 16.12 -0.37
C PHE A 48 -12.82 14.80 -0.36
N ILE A 49 -13.82 14.68 0.53
CA ILE A 49 -14.76 13.55 0.53
C ILE A 49 -15.57 13.56 -0.76
N TYR A 50 -16.11 14.71 -1.15
CA TYR A 50 -16.83 14.86 -2.42
C TYR A 50 -15.96 14.45 -3.62
N LEU A 51 -14.72 14.92 -3.71
CA LEU A 51 -13.79 14.54 -4.79
C LEU A 51 -13.47 13.04 -4.79
N MET A 52 -13.40 12.40 -3.62
CA MET A 52 -13.26 10.94 -3.53
C MET A 52 -14.49 10.22 -4.10
N LEU A 53 -15.71 10.65 -3.74
CA LEU A 53 -16.94 10.07 -4.28
C LEU A 53 -17.01 10.21 -5.80
N GLN A 54 -16.62 11.37 -6.34
CA GLN A 54 -16.53 11.60 -7.79
C GLN A 54 -15.46 10.71 -8.45
N SER A 55 -14.35 10.45 -7.77
CA SER A 55 -13.34 9.49 -8.23
C SER A 55 -13.89 8.06 -8.29
N TRP A 56 -14.71 7.65 -7.32
CA TRP A 56 -15.36 6.33 -7.32
C TRP A 56 -16.35 6.16 -8.48
N GLU A 57 -17.15 7.19 -8.78
CA GLU A 57 -18.05 7.18 -9.95
C GLU A 57 -17.24 7.09 -11.25
N ALA A 58 -16.16 7.87 -11.37
CA ALA A 58 -15.29 7.84 -12.53
C ALA A 58 -14.45 6.55 -12.66
N ALA A 59 -14.25 5.81 -11.56
CA ALA A 59 -13.50 4.56 -11.56
C ALA A 59 -14.15 3.50 -12.48
N ALA A 60 -15.46 3.60 -12.73
CA ALA A 60 -16.17 2.71 -13.66
C ALA A 60 -15.54 2.67 -15.07
N ALA A 61 -14.85 3.73 -15.50
CA ALA A 61 -14.12 3.76 -16.78
C ALA A 61 -12.86 2.86 -16.82
N PHE A 62 -12.52 2.23 -15.71
CA PHE A 62 -11.33 1.39 -15.55
C PHE A 62 -11.68 -0.06 -15.17
N THR A 63 -12.95 -0.48 -15.22
CA THR A 63 -13.40 -1.82 -14.77
C THR A 63 -12.61 -2.96 -15.40
N GLY A 64 -12.21 -2.84 -16.66
CA GLY A 64 -11.36 -3.85 -17.30
C GLY A 64 -9.91 -3.86 -16.81
N GLN A 65 -9.44 -2.82 -16.12
CA GLN A 65 -8.11 -2.72 -15.54
C GLN A 65 -8.21 -2.86 -14.02
N GLY A 66 -8.51 -4.06 -13.51
CA GLY A 66 -8.88 -4.29 -12.11
C GLY A 66 -7.95 -3.68 -11.05
N VAL A 67 -6.64 -3.68 -11.29
CA VAL A 67 -5.66 -3.04 -10.40
C VAL A 67 -5.77 -1.51 -10.43
N LEU A 68 -6.01 -0.91 -11.59
CA LEU A 68 -6.19 0.53 -11.72
C LEU A 68 -7.56 0.97 -11.20
N TYR A 69 -8.60 0.19 -11.47
CA TYR A 69 -9.94 0.35 -10.90
C TYR A 69 -9.88 0.42 -9.37
N SER A 70 -9.25 -0.57 -8.73
CA SER A 70 -9.09 -0.58 -7.27
C SER A 70 -8.28 0.61 -6.77
N PHE A 71 -7.23 1.02 -7.49
CA PHE A 71 -6.44 2.20 -7.15
C PHE A 71 -7.30 3.47 -7.10
N TRP A 72 -8.23 3.67 -8.03
CA TRP A 72 -9.14 4.83 -8.02
C TRP A 72 -10.21 4.78 -6.93
N TRP A 73 -10.43 3.63 -6.31
CA TRP A 73 -11.23 3.54 -5.09
C TRP A 73 -10.43 3.86 -3.83
N VAL A 74 -9.29 3.19 -3.63
CA VAL A 74 -8.53 3.26 -2.37
C VAL A 74 -7.52 4.41 -2.32
N GLY A 75 -7.07 4.88 -3.47
CA GLY A 75 -6.09 5.98 -3.61
C GLY A 75 -6.63 7.31 -3.09
N PRO A 76 -7.78 7.81 -3.59
CA PRO A 76 -8.41 9.04 -3.09
C PRO A 76 -8.77 8.95 -1.59
N TYR A 77 -9.19 7.76 -1.11
CA TYR A 77 -9.41 7.52 0.32
C TYR A 77 -8.13 7.73 1.14
N ALA A 78 -7.02 7.09 0.76
CA ALA A 78 -5.74 7.31 1.42
C ALA A 78 -5.23 8.75 1.27
N ASN A 79 -5.52 9.39 0.14
CA ASN A 79 -5.10 10.77 -0.14
C ASN A 79 -5.80 11.80 0.76
N ILE A 80 -7.05 11.56 1.17
CA ILE A 80 -7.72 12.41 2.18
C ILE A 80 -6.89 12.46 3.46
N PHE A 81 -6.46 11.31 3.99
CA PHE A 81 -5.64 11.27 5.20
C PHE A 81 -4.26 11.89 4.96
N HIS A 82 -3.67 11.70 3.78
CA HIS A 82 -2.41 12.33 3.42
C HIS A 82 -2.49 13.87 3.45
N CYS A 83 -3.52 14.43 2.79
CA CYS A 83 -3.73 15.87 2.76
C CYS A 83 -4.11 16.41 4.15
N MET A 84 -5.01 15.73 4.87
CA MET A 84 -5.41 16.11 6.22
C MET A 84 -4.23 16.12 7.20
N ASN A 85 -3.29 15.18 7.07
CA ASN A 85 -2.08 15.18 7.91
C ASN A 85 -1.27 16.47 7.72
N ASN A 86 -1.04 16.88 6.48
CA ASN A 86 -0.17 18.02 6.16
C ASN A 86 -0.89 19.37 6.29
N MET A 87 -2.22 19.40 6.26
CA MET A 87 -3.00 20.63 6.42
C MET A 87 -3.47 20.87 7.85
N VAL A 88 -3.91 19.83 8.57
CA VAL A 88 -4.69 19.97 9.81
C VAL A 88 -4.00 19.30 11.00
N LEU A 89 -3.61 18.04 10.89
CA LEU A 89 -3.11 17.29 12.05
C LEU A 89 -1.66 17.64 12.42
N HIS A 90 -0.82 17.84 11.40
CA HIS A 90 0.58 18.24 11.50
C HIS A 90 0.81 19.36 10.46
N PRO A 91 0.22 20.55 10.68
CA PRO A 91 0.07 21.56 9.65
C PRO A 91 1.42 22.11 9.19
N LEU A 92 1.69 21.96 7.91
CA LEU A 92 2.75 22.65 7.19
C LEU A 92 2.28 24.05 6.78
N ASP A 93 3.20 24.98 6.62
CA ASP A 93 2.94 26.32 6.06
C ASP A 93 3.91 26.67 4.93
N SER A 94 3.74 27.88 4.38
CA SER A 94 4.56 28.40 3.30
C SER A 94 6.06 28.46 3.65
N ASP A 95 6.41 28.69 4.92
CA ASP A 95 7.79 28.81 5.36
C ASP A 95 8.47 27.44 5.44
N ASP A 96 7.74 26.42 5.93
CA ASP A 96 8.20 25.03 5.89
C ASP A 96 8.49 24.60 4.44
N ILE A 97 7.61 24.95 3.49
CA ILE A 97 7.79 24.65 2.06
C ILE A 97 9.02 25.38 1.49
N HIS A 98 9.17 26.67 1.77
CA HIS A 98 10.33 27.45 1.34
C HIS A 98 11.64 26.86 1.85
N LEU A 99 11.67 26.40 3.09
CA LEU A 99 12.84 25.75 3.69
C LEU A 99 13.19 24.45 2.97
N GLU A 100 12.20 23.63 2.62
CA GLU A 100 12.42 22.40 1.86
C GLU A 100 12.89 22.67 0.43
N MET A 101 12.29 23.66 -0.26
CA MET A 101 12.73 24.07 -1.60
C MET A 101 14.21 24.46 -1.63
N ARG A 102 14.67 25.21 -0.62
CA ARG A 102 16.09 25.59 -0.47
C ARG A 102 17.03 24.40 -0.32
N LYS A 103 16.57 23.30 0.28
CA LYS A 103 17.38 22.06 0.41
C LYS A 103 17.46 21.29 -0.90
N TRP A 104 16.43 21.39 -1.75
CA TRP A 104 16.38 20.74 -3.05
C TRP A 104 17.22 21.44 -4.10
N GLU A 105 17.26 22.77 -4.06
CA GLU A 105 18.12 23.55 -4.94
C GLU A 105 19.57 23.50 -4.46
N LYS A 106 20.43 22.81 -5.22
CA LYS A 106 21.90 22.82 -4.99
C LYS A 106 22.53 24.20 -5.17
N LYS A 107 21.78 25.19 -5.67
CA LYS A 107 22.21 26.59 -5.82
C LYS A 107 21.42 27.45 -4.83
N PRO A 108 22.04 28.47 -4.22
CA PRO A 108 21.29 29.41 -3.40
C PRO A 108 20.21 30.07 -4.26
N LEU A 109 18.95 29.84 -3.91
CA LEU A 109 17.82 30.61 -4.42
C LEU A 109 18.16 32.10 -4.28
N LYS A 110 17.99 32.88 -5.35
CA LYS A 110 18.01 34.34 -5.21
C LYS A 110 16.97 34.72 -4.14
N PRO A 111 17.25 35.72 -3.28
CA PRO A 111 16.39 36.08 -2.14
C PRO A 111 14.98 36.56 -2.54
N ALA A 112 14.69 36.72 -3.84
CA ALA A 112 13.32 36.86 -4.34
C ALA A 112 12.63 35.48 -4.26
N GLY A 113 11.87 35.27 -3.18
CA GLY A 113 11.19 34.02 -2.86
C GLY A 113 10.48 33.41 -4.06
N ALA A 114 10.56 32.09 -4.19
CA ALA A 114 9.84 31.36 -5.21
C ALA A 114 8.39 31.83 -5.28
N SER A 115 7.91 32.15 -6.49
CA SER A 115 6.54 32.60 -6.71
C SER A 115 5.54 31.68 -6.01
N LEU A 116 4.37 32.19 -5.63
CA LEU A 116 3.34 31.34 -5.01
C LEU A 116 3.04 30.11 -5.88
N LEU A 117 3.01 30.28 -7.20
CA LEU A 117 2.85 29.20 -8.16
C LEU A 117 3.97 28.13 -8.04
N ASN A 118 5.24 28.54 -7.98
CA ASN A 118 6.36 27.60 -7.83
C ASN A 118 6.29 26.81 -6.52
N ARG A 119 5.86 27.46 -5.42
CA ARG A 119 5.61 26.79 -4.14
C ARG A 119 4.49 25.77 -4.23
N ILE A 120 3.38 26.12 -4.88
CA ILE A 120 2.25 25.20 -5.07
C ILE A 120 2.66 23.99 -5.92
N ILE A 121 3.42 24.21 -7.00
CA ILE A 121 3.94 23.13 -7.85
C ILE A 121 4.87 22.21 -7.05
N PHE A 122 5.83 22.77 -6.31
CA PHE A 122 6.74 21.99 -5.48
C PHE A 122 6.02 21.20 -4.40
N THR A 123 5.06 21.84 -3.71
CA THR A 123 4.26 21.22 -2.66
C THR A 123 3.39 20.10 -3.22
N THR A 124 2.77 20.32 -4.39
CA THR A 124 1.99 19.28 -5.08
C THR A 124 2.87 18.07 -5.41
N ALA A 125 4.04 18.29 -6.00
CA ALA A 125 4.98 17.21 -6.30
C ALA A 125 5.44 16.46 -5.03
N THR A 126 5.63 17.18 -3.93
CA THR A 126 6.02 16.60 -2.65
C THR A 126 4.89 15.76 -2.03
N LEU A 127 3.65 16.22 -2.08
CA LEU A 127 2.49 15.46 -1.58
C LEU A 127 2.19 14.23 -2.45
N PHE A 128 2.52 14.25 -3.74
CA PHE A 128 2.50 13.02 -4.57
C PHE A 128 3.61 12.03 -4.20
N SER A 129 4.63 12.46 -3.43
CA SER A 129 5.59 11.57 -2.79
C SER A 129 5.06 11.09 -1.44
N TYR A 130 4.20 10.08 -1.45
CA TYR A 130 3.61 9.46 -0.24
C TYR A 130 4.63 8.92 0.77
N ARG A 131 5.92 8.88 0.40
CA ARG A 131 7.03 8.45 1.25
C ARG A 131 7.99 9.59 1.63
N GLY A 132 7.72 10.83 1.16
CA GLY A 132 8.53 12.02 1.45
C GLY A 132 9.97 11.90 0.94
N ILE A 133 10.17 11.26 -0.21
CA ILE A 133 11.53 10.93 -0.69
C ILE A 133 12.37 12.20 -0.88
N ASN A 134 13.54 12.26 -0.23
CA ASN A 134 14.45 13.40 -0.19
C ASN A 134 13.88 14.68 0.46
N THR A 135 12.88 14.57 1.34
CA THR A 135 12.43 15.68 2.18
C THR A 135 12.74 15.42 3.66
N THR A 136 12.64 16.43 4.51
CA THR A 136 12.76 16.22 5.96
C THR A 136 11.67 15.34 6.57
N TRP A 137 10.57 15.12 5.84
CA TRP A 137 9.45 14.31 6.27
C TRP A 137 9.50 12.88 5.69
N GLN A 138 10.65 12.47 5.14
CA GLN A 138 10.83 11.12 4.62
C GLN A 138 10.49 10.06 5.67
N ILE A 139 9.77 9.02 5.24
CA ILE A 139 9.45 7.90 6.13
C ILE A 139 10.73 7.23 6.66
N GLY A 140 10.65 6.69 7.88
CA GLY A 140 11.84 6.19 8.59
C GLY A 140 12.58 5.01 7.93
N TYR A 141 11.95 4.29 7.01
CA TYR A 141 12.61 3.24 6.22
C TYR A 141 12.22 3.36 4.74
N VAL A 142 13.23 3.45 3.88
CA VAL A 142 13.10 3.43 2.42
C VAL A 142 14.03 2.35 1.89
N PRO A 143 13.53 1.37 1.11
CA PRO A 143 14.38 0.35 0.50
C PRO A 143 15.49 0.97 -0.35
N GLU A 144 16.70 0.43 -0.25
CA GLU A 144 17.85 0.86 -1.04
C GLU A 144 17.79 0.29 -2.47
N PHE A 145 18.40 0.98 -3.42
CA PHE A 145 18.58 0.44 -4.77
C PHE A 145 19.49 -0.81 -4.73
N PRO A 146 19.34 -1.76 -5.67
CA PRO A 146 20.22 -2.92 -5.75
C PRO A 146 21.71 -2.51 -5.78
N GLY A 147 22.51 -3.10 -4.89
CA GLY A 147 23.93 -2.77 -4.74
C GLY A 147 24.20 -1.41 -4.11
N ASN A 148 23.18 -0.75 -3.55
CA ASN A 148 23.24 0.57 -2.91
C ASN A 148 23.71 1.68 -3.86
N VAL A 149 23.50 1.48 -5.16
CA VAL A 149 23.88 2.42 -6.21
C VAL A 149 22.63 2.94 -6.92
N ILE A 150 22.47 4.26 -6.96
CA ILE A 150 21.42 4.91 -7.74
C ILE A 150 21.73 4.70 -9.24
N PRO A 151 20.82 4.07 -10.01
CA PRO A 151 21.07 3.83 -11.43
C PRO A 151 21.05 5.12 -12.26
N THR A 152 21.78 5.10 -13.38
CA THR A 152 21.63 6.13 -14.42
C THR A 152 20.22 6.13 -15.01
N ARG A 153 19.79 7.23 -15.61
CA ARG A 153 18.44 7.37 -16.20
C ARG A 153 18.11 6.24 -17.18
N ALA A 154 19.01 5.95 -18.12
CA ALA A 154 18.81 4.90 -19.11
C ALA A 154 18.69 3.50 -18.47
N ARG A 155 19.59 3.17 -17.53
CA ARG A 155 19.57 1.88 -16.83
C ARG A 155 18.33 1.73 -15.95
N PHE A 156 17.90 2.82 -15.31
CA PHE A 156 16.67 2.86 -14.54
C PHE A 156 15.46 2.56 -15.43
N LEU A 157 15.27 3.32 -16.51
CA LEU A 157 14.13 3.15 -17.42
C LEU A 157 14.09 1.74 -18.02
N PHE A 158 15.22 1.23 -18.51
CA PHE A 158 15.31 -0.14 -19.02
C PHE A 158 14.88 -1.18 -17.97
N ARG A 159 15.40 -1.06 -16.74
CA ARG A 159 15.02 -1.96 -15.63
C ARG A 159 13.53 -1.83 -15.31
N GLN A 160 12.96 -0.63 -15.30
CA GLN A 160 11.54 -0.45 -15.00
C GLN A 160 10.68 -1.10 -16.08
N CYS A 161 10.95 -0.85 -17.37
CA CYS A 161 10.22 -1.46 -18.47
C CYS A 161 10.32 -2.99 -18.45
N TRP A 162 11.52 -3.54 -18.23
CA TRP A 162 11.72 -4.99 -18.10
C TRP A 162 10.91 -5.58 -16.94
N MET A 163 10.94 -4.95 -15.77
CA MET A 163 10.18 -5.41 -14.61
C MET A 163 8.67 -5.29 -14.80
N ILE A 164 8.19 -4.25 -15.50
CA ILE A 164 6.77 -4.11 -15.86
C ILE A 164 6.35 -5.26 -16.77
N ALA A 165 7.15 -5.59 -17.79
CA ALA A 165 6.86 -6.71 -18.70
C ALA A 165 6.80 -8.05 -17.94
N LEU A 166 7.76 -8.32 -17.06
CA LEU A 166 7.74 -9.53 -16.23
C LEU A 166 6.53 -9.59 -15.30
N GLN A 167 6.19 -8.47 -14.66
CA GLN A 167 5.03 -8.36 -13.77
C GLN A 167 3.72 -8.57 -14.51
N TYR A 168 3.61 -8.03 -15.73
CA TYR A 168 2.49 -8.25 -16.61
C TYR A 168 2.34 -9.73 -16.98
N LEU A 169 3.42 -10.39 -17.38
CA LEU A 169 3.40 -11.82 -17.73
C LEU A 169 2.99 -12.71 -16.54
N ILE A 170 3.44 -12.37 -15.32
CA ILE A 170 2.99 -13.10 -14.11
C ILE A 170 1.47 -12.95 -13.93
N MET A 171 0.93 -11.74 -14.06
CA MET A 171 -0.51 -11.52 -13.97
C MET A 171 -1.27 -12.23 -15.10
N ASP A 172 -0.73 -12.22 -16.31
CA ASP A 172 -1.34 -12.88 -17.47
C ASP A 172 -1.40 -14.41 -17.33
N VAL A 173 -0.32 -15.03 -16.82
CA VAL A 173 -0.32 -16.46 -16.50
C VAL A 173 -1.38 -16.79 -15.44
N LEU A 174 -1.49 -15.96 -14.39
CA LEU A 174 -2.50 -16.15 -13.34
C LEU A 174 -3.92 -15.93 -13.85
N ALA A 175 -4.14 -14.93 -14.71
CA ALA A 175 -5.41 -14.64 -15.36
C ALA A 175 -5.87 -15.80 -16.26
N SER A 176 -4.92 -16.39 -16.98
CA SER A 176 -5.17 -17.43 -18.00
C SER A 176 -5.21 -18.85 -17.43
N SER A 177 -5.04 -18.99 -16.12
CA SER A 177 -5.00 -20.28 -15.41
C SER A 177 -6.09 -20.30 -14.36
N PRO A 178 -7.33 -20.71 -14.71
CA PRO A 178 -8.40 -20.80 -13.73
C PRO A 178 -7.99 -21.72 -12.57
N PRO A 179 -8.33 -21.36 -11.32
CA PRO A 179 -7.99 -22.17 -10.17
C PRO A 179 -8.64 -23.57 -10.29
N PRO A 180 -7.92 -24.64 -9.94
CA PRO A 180 -8.49 -25.99 -9.85
C PRO A 180 -9.73 -26.05 -8.95
N ALA A 181 -10.61 -27.02 -9.19
CA ALA A 181 -11.88 -27.14 -8.44
C ALA A 181 -11.67 -27.27 -6.93
N ASP A 182 -10.67 -28.03 -6.49
CA ASP A 182 -10.33 -28.20 -5.07
C ASP A 182 -9.86 -26.89 -4.40
N VAL A 183 -9.22 -26.01 -5.17
CA VAL A 183 -8.83 -24.67 -4.70
C VAL A 183 -10.06 -23.79 -4.54
N VAL A 184 -10.99 -23.81 -5.50
CA VAL A 184 -12.25 -23.07 -5.41
C VAL A 184 -13.10 -23.55 -4.23
N GLU A 185 -13.19 -24.86 -4.02
CA GLU A 185 -13.87 -25.47 -2.87
C GLU A 185 -13.24 -25.09 -1.52
N SER A 186 -11.93 -24.80 -1.50
CA SER A 186 -11.24 -24.33 -0.30
C SER A 186 -11.70 -22.93 0.14
N TRP A 187 -12.33 -22.16 -0.76
CA TRP A 187 -12.88 -20.83 -0.50
C TRP A 187 -14.36 -20.82 -0.12
N ALA A 188 -14.97 -21.99 0.13
CA ALA A 188 -16.36 -22.09 0.55
C ALA A 188 -16.66 -21.24 1.80
N ASN A 189 -17.90 -20.75 1.91
CA ASN A 189 -18.33 -19.92 3.05
C ASN A 189 -18.08 -20.66 4.38
N GLY A 190 -17.39 -19.98 5.30
CA GLY A 190 -17.05 -20.49 6.63
C GLY A 190 -15.62 -21.03 6.72
N LYS A 191 -15.02 -21.51 5.62
CA LYS A 191 -13.63 -22.03 5.62
C LYS A 191 -12.59 -20.95 5.90
N GLU A 192 -12.92 -19.67 5.74
CA GLU A 192 -12.07 -18.56 6.16
C GLU A 192 -11.71 -18.61 7.65
N TRP A 193 -12.64 -19.11 8.49
CA TRP A 193 -12.54 -19.13 9.95
C TRP A 193 -11.79 -20.34 10.52
N LEU A 194 -11.29 -21.24 9.67
CA LEU A 194 -10.44 -22.40 9.97
C LEU A 194 -10.84 -23.21 11.23
N TRP A 195 -10.39 -22.80 12.42
CA TRP A 195 -10.58 -23.50 13.71
C TRP A 195 -11.53 -22.79 14.67
N LEU A 196 -12.03 -21.60 14.31
CA LEU A 196 -13.05 -20.93 15.10
C LEU A 196 -14.38 -21.68 14.91
N SER A 197 -15.23 -21.64 15.93
CA SER A 197 -16.58 -22.24 15.94
C SER A 197 -17.49 -21.75 14.81
N LEU A 198 -17.04 -20.76 14.04
CA LEU A 198 -17.69 -20.19 12.86
C LEU A 198 -17.43 -20.99 11.57
N ASN A 199 -16.53 -21.98 11.58
CA ASN A 199 -16.32 -22.87 10.43
C ASN A 199 -17.23 -24.12 10.56
N PRO A 200 -18.28 -24.27 9.72
CA PRO A 200 -19.16 -25.42 9.76
C PRO A 200 -18.55 -26.68 9.09
N HIS A 201 -17.40 -26.54 8.42
CA HIS A 201 -16.78 -27.61 7.64
C HIS A 201 -15.65 -28.31 8.41
N ARG A 202 -15.48 -29.61 8.17
CA ARG A 202 -14.29 -30.33 8.63
C ARG A 202 -13.06 -29.79 7.90
N VAL A 203 -12.04 -29.38 8.66
CA VAL A 203 -10.78 -28.92 8.08
C VAL A 203 -10.03 -30.12 7.48
N THR A 204 -9.72 -30.06 6.19
CA THR A 204 -8.95 -31.09 5.48
C THR A 204 -7.48 -30.68 5.32
N THR A 205 -6.62 -31.66 5.01
CA THR A 205 -5.21 -31.39 4.66
C THR A 205 -5.10 -30.56 3.37
N GLY A 206 -6.01 -30.77 2.41
CA GLY A 206 -6.11 -29.97 1.20
C GLY A 206 -6.42 -28.50 1.50
N ASP A 207 -7.37 -28.22 2.39
CA ASP A 207 -7.69 -26.85 2.81
C ASP A 207 -6.47 -26.15 3.41
N LEU A 208 -5.70 -26.84 4.26
CA LEU A 208 -4.50 -26.29 4.88
C LEU A 208 -3.40 -26.01 3.85
N PHE A 209 -3.20 -26.92 2.91
CA PHE A 209 -2.21 -26.76 1.83
C PHE A 209 -2.58 -25.62 0.89
N ASN A 210 -3.82 -25.60 0.38
CA ASN A 210 -4.33 -24.55 -0.52
C ASN A 210 -4.30 -23.19 0.16
N ARG A 211 -4.63 -23.11 1.46
CA ARG A 211 -4.52 -21.90 2.27
C ARG A 211 -3.07 -21.42 2.38
N LEU A 212 -2.13 -22.31 2.69
CA LEU A 212 -0.71 -21.97 2.84
C LEU A 212 -0.13 -21.44 1.52
N VAL A 213 -0.33 -22.18 0.44
CA VAL A 213 0.17 -21.82 -0.90
C VAL A 213 -0.48 -20.53 -1.40
N GLY A 214 -1.81 -20.45 -1.37
CA GLY A 214 -2.56 -19.30 -1.85
C GLY A 214 -2.22 -18.01 -1.08
N CYS A 215 -2.13 -18.08 0.25
CA CYS A 215 -1.77 -16.90 1.05
C CYS A 215 -0.30 -16.48 0.84
N THR A 216 0.63 -17.43 0.74
CA THR A 216 2.03 -17.13 0.47
C THR A 216 2.19 -16.48 -0.91
N MET A 217 1.54 -17.05 -1.93
CA MET A 217 1.51 -16.47 -3.27
C MET A 217 0.91 -15.06 -3.25
N ASN A 218 -0.19 -14.85 -2.53
CA ASN A 218 -0.84 -13.56 -2.44
C ASN A 218 0.06 -12.48 -1.80
N TRP A 219 0.69 -12.77 -0.67
CA TRP A 219 1.48 -11.78 0.09
C TRP A 219 2.88 -11.54 -0.45
N PHE A 220 3.50 -12.52 -1.11
CA PHE A 220 4.88 -12.39 -1.58
C PHE A 220 4.98 -12.14 -3.08
N ILE A 221 3.95 -12.49 -3.86
CA ILE A 221 3.97 -12.37 -5.32
C ILE A 221 2.83 -11.46 -5.80
N VAL A 222 1.56 -11.87 -5.68
CA VAL A 222 0.43 -11.19 -6.33
C VAL A 222 0.27 -9.76 -5.82
N GLY A 223 0.12 -9.57 -4.50
CA GLY A 223 -0.02 -8.26 -3.89
C GLY A 223 1.20 -7.36 -4.13
N ARG A 224 2.39 -7.96 -4.29
CA ARG A 224 3.59 -7.23 -4.71
C ARG A 224 3.45 -6.73 -6.13
N VAL A 225 3.13 -7.61 -7.07
CA VAL A 225 2.99 -7.30 -8.49
C VAL A 225 1.92 -6.23 -8.72
N MET A 226 0.73 -6.39 -8.11
CA MET A 226 -0.38 -5.44 -8.24
C MET A 226 0.00 -4.02 -7.79
N ASN A 227 0.67 -3.89 -6.66
CA ASN A 227 1.05 -2.58 -6.14
C ASN A 227 2.28 -1.97 -6.85
N ASP A 228 3.26 -2.82 -7.20
CA ASP A 228 4.53 -2.38 -7.74
C ASP A 228 4.40 -1.95 -9.21
N ILE A 229 3.54 -2.60 -10.02
CA ILE A 229 3.45 -2.32 -11.46
C ILE A 229 3.10 -0.85 -11.75
N TRP A 230 2.11 -0.27 -11.06
CA TRP A 230 1.71 1.13 -11.27
C TRP A 230 2.75 2.11 -10.78
N TYR A 231 3.40 1.81 -9.65
CA TYR A 231 4.54 2.59 -9.18
C TYR A 231 5.66 2.64 -10.23
N ARG A 232 5.94 1.51 -10.89
CA ARG A 232 6.93 1.45 -11.98
C ARG A 232 6.46 2.21 -13.21
N VAL A 233 5.21 2.06 -13.64
CA VAL A 233 4.63 2.76 -14.79
C VAL A 233 4.74 4.28 -14.59
N PHE A 234 4.33 4.80 -13.44
CA PHE A 234 4.50 6.21 -13.12
C PHE A 234 5.97 6.63 -13.09
N SER A 235 6.86 5.79 -12.54
CA SER A 235 8.30 6.09 -12.57
C SER A 235 8.86 6.20 -13.98
N VAL A 236 8.42 5.36 -14.93
CA VAL A 236 8.82 5.42 -16.34
C VAL A 236 8.32 6.71 -16.98
N ILE A 237 7.06 7.07 -16.77
CA ILE A 237 6.46 8.29 -17.32
C ILE A 237 7.20 9.53 -16.79
N PHE A 238 7.32 9.68 -15.47
CA PHE A 238 7.89 10.88 -14.88
C PHE A 238 9.41 11.01 -15.09
N VAL A 239 10.17 9.91 -15.03
CA VAL A 239 11.62 9.94 -15.32
C VAL A 239 11.89 10.02 -16.83
N GLY A 240 11.03 9.40 -17.64
CA GLY A 240 11.07 9.46 -19.11
C GLY A 240 10.81 10.87 -19.65
N LEU A 241 9.87 11.61 -19.04
CA LEU A 241 9.60 13.01 -19.37
C LEU A 241 10.60 14.00 -18.74
N GLY A 242 11.51 13.53 -17.86
CA GLY A 242 12.47 14.40 -17.18
C GLY A 242 11.89 15.22 -16.04
N LEU A 243 10.64 14.94 -15.63
CA LEU A 243 9.95 15.58 -14.50
C LEU A 243 10.50 15.15 -13.14
N SER A 244 11.19 14.00 -13.09
CA SER A 244 11.83 13.48 -11.88
C SER A 244 13.09 12.68 -12.18
N GLN A 245 13.91 12.44 -11.16
CA GLN A 245 15.17 11.69 -11.23
C GLN A 245 15.01 10.27 -10.68
N PRO A 246 15.80 9.28 -11.14
CA PRO A 246 15.77 7.91 -10.60
C PRO A 246 15.84 7.83 -9.07
N LYS A 247 16.64 8.69 -8.41
CA LYS A 247 16.78 8.73 -6.95
C LYS A 247 15.48 9.05 -6.19
N GLN A 248 14.50 9.66 -6.85
CA GLN A 248 13.19 9.97 -6.28
C GLN A 248 12.25 8.76 -6.30
N TRP A 249 12.65 7.69 -6.99
CA TRP A 249 11.87 6.47 -7.17
C TRP A 249 12.58 5.23 -6.57
N PRO A 250 12.91 5.23 -5.26
CA PRO A 250 13.51 4.06 -4.62
C PRO A 250 12.56 2.86 -4.68
N PRO A 251 13.06 1.62 -4.59
CA PRO A 251 12.20 0.44 -4.64
C PRO A 251 11.04 0.52 -3.66
N LEU A 252 9.89 0.00 -4.09
CA LEU A 252 8.68 0.03 -3.29
C LEU A 252 8.74 -1.02 -2.16
N TYR A 253 9.25 -2.21 -2.50
CA TYR A 253 9.39 -3.35 -1.59
C TYR A 253 10.84 -3.53 -1.14
N GLY A 254 11.01 -3.95 0.11
CA GLY A 254 12.30 -4.32 0.70
C GLY A 254 12.78 -5.73 0.34
N ASN A 255 13.74 -6.22 1.12
CA ASN A 255 14.34 -7.53 0.93
C ASN A 255 13.49 -8.63 1.60
N TYR A 256 13.32 -9.78 0.93
CA TYR A 256 12.67 -10.97 1.52
C TYR A 256 13.40 -11.45 2.78
N ALA A 257 14.70 -11.19 2.90
CA ALA A 257 15.47 -11.48 4.10
C ALA A 257 14.92 -10.76 5.35
N ASP A 258 14.15 -9.68 5.23
CA ASP A 258 13.56 -8.97 6.38
C ASP A 258 12.18 -9.52 6.81
N THR A 259 11.67 -10.60 6.21
CA THR A 259 10.30 -11.10 6.46
C THR A 259 10.20 -12.12 7.60
N PHE A 260 11.09 -12.08 8.58
CA PHE A 260 11.13 -13.02 9.71
C PHE A 260 10.41 -12.51 10.98
N THR A 261 9.77 -11.35 10.91
CA THR A 261 8.87 -10.85 11.96
C THR A 261 7.75 -10.06 11.30
N LEU A 262 6.54 -10.06 11.86
CA LEU A 262 5.42 -9.26 11.36
C LEU A 262 5.79 -7.78 11.36
N ARG A 263 6.47 -7.32 12.41
CA ARG A 263 6.94 -5.93 12.52
C ARG A 263 7.88 -5.54 11.38
N ARG A 264 8.83 -6.40 11.00
CA ARG A 264 9.74 -6.11 9.86
C ARG A 264 9.06 -6.32 8.53
N TYR A 265 8.15 -7.29 8.41
CA TYR A 265 7.36 -7.49 7.20
C TYR A 265 6.65 -6.21 6.79
N PHE A 266 5.84 -5.64 7.69
CA PHE A 266 5.12 -4.39 7.44
C PHE A 266 5.96 -3.12 7.62
N GLY A 267 7.14 -3.20 8.24
CA GLY A 267 8.01 -2.05 8.49
C GLY A 267 9.16 -1.87 7.49
N ARG A 268 9.54 -2.93 6.77
CA ARG A 268 10.70 -2.96 5.88
C ARG A 268 10.41 -3.61 4.52
N PHE A 269 9.62 -4.68 4.47
CA PHE A 269 9.38 -5.38 3.22
C PHE A 269 8.20 -4.79 2.42
N TRP A 270 7.04 -4.64 3.04
CA TRP A 270 5.80 -4.19 2.39
C TRP A 270 5.89 -2.73 1.88
N HIS A 271 5.10 -2.32 0.88
CA HIS A 271 5.28 -1.11 0.05
C HIS A 271 5.40 0.29 0.74
N GLN A 272 5.03 0.41 2.01
CA GLN A 272 5.06 1.66 2.82
C GLN A 272 4.28 2.88 2.28
N THR A 273 3.61 2.84 1.12
CA THR A 273 2.94 4.04 0.53
C THR A 273 1.81 4.58 1.39
N VAL A 274 1.07 3.72 2.08
CA VAL A 274 -0.01 4.14 3.00
C VAL A 274 0.51 4.46 4.41
N ARG A 275 1.82 4.29 4.67
CA ARG A 275 2.39 4.49 6.00
C ARG A 275 2.24 5.92 6.45
N TRP A 276 2.64 6.90 5.66
CA TRP A 276 2.56 8.31 6.06
C TRP A 276 1.10 8.76 6.26
N PRO A 277 0.16 8.54 5.31
CA PRO A 277 -1.25 8.85 5.52
C PRO A 277 -1.82 8.31 6.84
N PHE A 278 -1.59 7.04 7.17
CA PHE A 278 -2.21 6.43 8.35
C PHE A 278 -1.43 6.69 9.63
N LEU A 279 -0.10 6.71 9.58
CA LEU A 279 0.73 6.95 10.77
C LEU A 279 0.61 8.39 11.27
N GLY A 280 0.38 9.37 10.40
CA GLY A 280 0.12 10.75 10.81
C GLY A 280 -1.13 10.87 11.68
N VAL A 281 -2.23 10.24 11.25
CA VAL A 281 -3.49 10.14 12.01
C VAL A 281 -3.29 9.40 13.31
N ALA A 282 -2.65 8.22 13.27
CA ALA A 282 -2.37 7.41 14.45
C ALA A 282 -1.53 8.17 15.48
N THR A 283 -0.51 8.91 15.01
CA THR A 283 0.35 9.72 15.88
C THR A 283 -0.42 10.88 16.49
N TYR A 284 -1.27 11.56 15.73
CA TYR A 284 -2.11 12.62 16.26
C TYR A 284 -3.06 12.10 17.35
N ILE A 285 -3.80 11.02 17.07
CA ILE A 285 -4.73 10.42 18.04
C ILE A 285 -3.97 9.99 19.31
N SER A 286 -2.88 9.25 19.17
CA SER A 286 -2.14 8.75 20.34
C SER A 286 -1.52 9.88 21.18
N ARG A 287 -0.96 10.92 20.55
CA ARG A 287 -0.24 11.99 21.26
C ARG A 287 -1.14 13.12 21.73
N ARG A 288 -2.07 13.57 20.89
CA ARG A 288 -2.88 14.76 21.13
C ARG A 288 -4.23 14.45 21.73
N VAL A 289 -4.87 13.36 21.31
CA VAL A 289 -6.20 12.97 21.82
C VAL A 289 -6.07 12.14 23.09
N LEU A 290 -5.20 11.12 23.08
CA LEU A 290 -5.01 10.20 24.22
C LEU A 290 -3.89 10.62 25.19
N GLY A 291 -3.10 11.65 24.86
CA GLY A 291 -2.05 12.16 25.74
C GLY A 291 -0.91 11.16 26.03
N MET A 292 -0.71 10.14 25.19
CA MET A 292 0.24 9.07 25.49
C MET A 292 1.70 9.53 25.37
N THR A 293 2.54 9.13 26.32
CA THR A 293 4.00 9.34 26.29
C THR A 293 4.69 8.33 25.38
N LYS A 294 5.92 8.62 24.94
CA LYS A 294 6.65 7.73 24.02
C LYS A 294 6.96 6.42 24.76
N GLY A 295 6.51 5.29 24.22
CA GLY A 295 6.70 3.99 24.85
C GLY A 295 5.99 2.87 24.10
N VAL A 296 6.03 1.68 24.70
CA VAL A 296 5.47 0.43 24.13
C VAL A 296 3.96 0.55 23.93
N ALA A 297 3.23 1.08 24.91
CA ALA A 297 1.78 1.28 24.81
C ALA A 297 1.41 2.20 23.64
N ASP A 298 2.05 3.36 23.52
CA ASP A 298 1.86 4.28 22.39
C ASP A 298 2.17 3.61 21.04
N GLN A 299 3.25 2.83 20.97
CA GLN A 299 3.61 2.13 19.74
C GLN A 299 2.54 1.12 19.32
N HIS A 300 1.98 0.37 20.26
CA HIS A 300 0.90 -0.57 19.97
C HIS A 300 -0.41 0.13 19.62
N THR A 301 -0.76 1.22 20.30
CA THR A 301 -1.93 2.04 19.96
C THR A 301 -1.81 2.61 18.55
N ARG A 302 -0.65 3.16 18.18
CA ARG A 302 -0.42 3.67 16.82
C ARG A 302 -0.49 2.56 15.78
N ASN A 303 0.11 1.39 16.05
CA ASN A 303 0.01 0.24 15.18
C ASN A 303 -1.45 -0.20 14.98
N PHE A 304 -2.23 -0.27 16.06
CA PHE A 304 -3.65 -0.63 15.99
C PHE A 304 -4.42 0.34 15.10
N ILE A 305 -4.26 1.65 15.29
CA ILE A 305 -4.95 2.67 14.46
C ILE A 305 -4.54 2.56 12.98
N VAL A 306 -3.24 2.37 12.70
CA VAL A 306 -2.76 2.19 11.31
C VAL A 306 -3.41 0.98 10.65
N PHE A 307 -3.46 -0.15 11.34
CA PHE A 307 -4.08 -1.36 10.82
C PHE A 307 -5.61 -1.27 10.74
N PHE A 308 -6.26 -0.53 11.65
CA PHE A 308 -7.68 -0.21 11.57
C PHE A 308 -8.02 0.57 10.30
N LEU A 309 -7.26 1.64 10.00
CA LEU A 309 -7.40 2.44 8.77
C LEU A 309 -7.06 1.63 7.50
N SER A 310 -6.12 0.68 7.61
CA SER A 310 -5.88 -0.28 6.54
C SER A 310 -7.06 -1.24 6.35
N GLY A 311 -7.70 -1.69 7.43
CA GLY A 311 -8.87 -2.56 7.38
C GLY A 311 -10.07 -1.88 6.70
N THR A 312 -10.35 -0.62 7.03
CA THR A 312 -11.38 0.17 6.35
C THR A 312 -11.09 0.35 4.86
N LEU A 313 -9.82 0.60 4.48
CA LEU A 313 -9.41 0.66 3.07
C LEU A 313 -9.73 -0.64 2.33
N HIS A 314 -9.47 -1.80 2.94
CA HIS A 314 -9.75 -3.09 2.32
C HIS A 314 -11.26 -3.42 2.31
N SER A 315 -12.04 -2.94 3.29
CA SER A 315 -13.50 -3.01 3.23
C SER A 315 -14.08 -2.19 2.08
N ILE A 316 -13.52 -1.01 1.80
CA ILE A 316 -13.87 -0.19 0.63
C ILE A 316 -13.53 -0.95 -0.66
N LEU A 317 -12.35 -1.58 -0.72
CA LEU A 317 -11.95 -2.41 -1.86
C LEU A 317 -12.92 -3.58 -2.11
N TYR A 318 -13.40 -4.23 -1.04
CA TYR A 318 -14.38 -5.31 -1.15
C TYR A 318 -15.67 -4.83 -1.82
N VAL A 319 -16.17 -3.64 -1.42
CA VAL A 319 -17.33 -3.01 -2.06
C VAL A 319 -17.05 -2.63 -3.51
N ALA A 320 -15.86 -2.08 -3.79
CA ALA A 320 -15.44 -1.74 -5.14
C ALA A 320 -15.55 -2.96 -6.07
N PHE A 321 -15.16 -4.14 -5.58
CA PHE A 321 -15.22 -5.36 -6.39
C PHE A 321 -16.62 -5.93 -6.53
N GLY A 322 -17.66 -5.33 -5.93
CA GLY A 322 -19.05 -5.79 -6.02
C GLY A 322 -19.54 -6.53 -4.79
N GLY A 323 -18.74 -6.59 -3.72
CA GLY A 323 -19.18 -7.08 -2.42
C GLY A 323 -20.20 -6.14 -1.76
N SER A 324 -21.05 -6.67 -0.90
CA SER A 324 -21.91 -5.85 -0.06
C SER A 324 -21.09 -5.16 1.04
N TRP A 325 -21.55 -4.01 1.53
CA TRP A 325 -20.88 -3.35 2.66
C TRP A 325 -20.95 -4.24 3.90
N ASN A 326 -19.84 -4.92 4.19
CA ASN A 326 -19.60 -5.64 5.42
C ASN A 326 -18.15 -5.41 5.84
N PRO A 327 -17.90 -4.43 6.72
CA PRO A 327 -16.54 -4.08 7.09
C PRO A 327 -15.90 -5.13 8.03
N ALA A 328 -16.68 -6.04 8.61
CA ALA A 328 -16.21 -6.95 9.64
C ALA A 328 -15.03 -7.80 9.16
N ALA A 329 -15.12 -8.40 7.97
CA ALA A 329 -14.05 -9.24 7.41
C ALA A 329 -12.72 -8.47 7.26
N GLY A 330 -12.76 -7.28 6.66
CA GLY A 330 -11.59 -6.41 6.50
C GLY A 330 -11.04 -5.97 7.86
N LEU A 331 -11.90 -5.47 8.75
CA LEU A 331 -11.46 -4.98 10.06
C LEU A 331 -10.89 -6.09 10.94
N ILE A 332 -11.55 -7.25 11.03
CA ILE A 332 -11.07 -8.41 11.81
C ILE A 332 -9.71 -8.88 11.29
N SER A 333 -9.57 -9.00 9.96
CA SER A 333 -8.30 -9.40 9.34
C SER A 333 -7.18 -8.43 9.70
N PHE A 334 -7.36 -7.14 9.40
CA PHE A 334 -6.27 -6.18 9.56
C PHE A 334 -6.00 -5.84 11.02
N CYS A 335 -7.02 -5.78 11.88
CA CYS A 335 -6.83 -5.56 13.33
C CYS A 335 -6.23 -6.78 14.05
N SER A 336 -6.13 -7.95 13.41
CA SER A 336 -5.39 -9.09 13.96
C SER A 336 -3.87 -8.91 13.87
N PHE A 337 -3.35 -8.18 12.87
CA PHE A 337 -1.90 -7.92 12.75
C PHE A 337 -1.25 -7.24 13.96
N PRO A 338 -1.79 -6.16 14.55
CA PRO A 338 -1.22 -5.58 15.75
C PRO A 338 -1.22 -6.56 16.93
N LEU A 339 -2.23 -7.45 17.05
CA LEU A 339 -2.25 -8.52 18.05
C LEU A 339 -1.14 -9.54 17.79
N GLY A 340 -0.94 -9.94 16.53
CA GLY A 340 0.18 -10.79 16.13
C GLY A 340 1.54 -10.18 16.45
N ILE A 341 1.71 -8.88 16.24
CA ILE A 341 2.93 -8.15 16.60
C ILE A 341 3.13 -8.12 18.12
N MET A 342 2.08 -7.90 18.90
CA MET A 342 2.15 -7.94 20.38
C MET A 342 2.53 -9.32 20.89
N PHE A 343 1.95 -10.38 20.32
CA PHE A 343 2.29 -11.76 20.63
C PHE A 343 3.75 -12.06 20.28
N GLU A 344 4.19 -11.67 19.07
CA GLU A 344 5.57 -11.79 18.62
C GLU A 344 6.55 -11.09 19.56
N ASP A 345 6.27 -9.84 19.96
CA ASP A 345 7.12 -9.10 20.89
C ASP A 345 7.19 -9.78 22.27
N ALA A 346 6.07 -10.35 22.75
CA ALA A 346 6.01 -11.10 24.01
C ALA A 346 6.85 -12.38 23.96
N VAL A 347 6.70 -13.19 22.92
CA VAL A 347 7.48 -14.42 22.71
C VAL A 347 8.97 -14.09 22.63
N GLN A 348 9.35 -13.07 21.86
CA GLN A 348 10.74 -12.66 21.78
C GLN A 348 11.29 -12.12 23.11
N SER A 349 10.46 -11.45 23.91
CA SER A 349 10.84 -10.97 25.24
C SER A 349 11.13 -12.13 26.18
N VAL A 350 10.26 -13.16 26.21
CA VAL A 350 10.45 -14.38 27.00
C VAL A 350 11.69 -15.14 26.53
N TRP A 351 11.86 -15.35 25.23
CA TRP A 351 13.01 -16.05 24.65
C TRP A 351 14.35 -15.39 25.00
N ARG A 352 14.44 -14.06 24.88
CA ARG A 352 15.65 -13.31 25.24
C ARG A 352 15.97 -13.38 26.74
N ARG A 353 14.95 -13.53 27.60
CA ARG A 353 15.14 -13.69 29.05
C ARG A 353 15.58 -15.10 29.40
N SER A 354 15.09 -16.14 28.71
CA SER A 354 15.41 -17.53 29.02
C SER A 354 16.78 -17.97 28.49
N MET A 355 17.15 -17.57 27.27
CA MET A 355 18.38 -18.01 26.61
C MET A 355 19.59 -17.09 26.83
N GLY A 356 19.37 -15.90 27.43
CA GLY A 356 20.36 -14.84 27.42
C GLY A 356 20.66 -14.32 26.00
N ARG A 357 21.65 -13.44 25.86
CA ARG A 357 22.15 -13.02 24.53
C ARG A 357 23.16 -14.07 24.06
N SER A 358 22.71 -15.04 23.27
CA SER A 358 23.61 -15.97 22.58
C SER A 358 24.12 -15.32 21.30
N ASP A 359 25.43 -15.03 21.23
CA ASP A 359 26.09 -14.51 20.02
C ASP A 359 26.41 -15.58 18.97
N SER A 360 25.89 -16.81 19.12
CA SER A 360 26.15 -17.88 18.15
C SER A 360 25.39 -17.65 16.83
N ASN A 361 26.13 -17.66 15.72
CA ASN A 361 25.57 -17.54 14.36
C ASN A 361 24.48 -18.58 14.07
N LYS A 362 24.60 -19.78 14.66
CA LYS A 362 23.62 -20.86 14.50
C LYS A 362 22.27 -20.51 15.14
N VAL A 363 22.26 -20.00 16.36
CA VAL A 363 21.02 -19.57 17.04
C VAL A 363 20.37 -18.44 16.25
N TRP A 364 21.15 -17.46 15.80
CA TRP A 364 20.64 -16.36 14.97
C TRP A 364 19.97 -16.84 13.66
N PHE A 365 20.57 -17.82 12.96
CA PHE A 365 19.98 -18.38 11.76
C PHE A 365 18.67 -19.11 12.07
N MET A 366 18.64 -19.92 13.14
CA MET A 366 17.44 -20.64 13.57
C MET A 366 16.31 -19.68 13.97
N GLU A 367 16.61 -18.60 14.71
CA GLU A 367 15.62 -17.57 15.08
C GLU A 367 14.98 -16.94 13.84
N ARG A 368 15.76 -16.66 12.80
CA ARG A 368 15.25 -16.12 11.54
C ARG A 368 14.42 -17.14 10.77
N ALA A 369 14.85 -18.40 10.72
CA ALA A 369 14.10 -19.46 10.06
C ALA A 369 12.72 -19.66 10.73
N VAL A 370 12.70 -19.77 12.07
CA VAL A 370 11.46 -19.84 12.87
C VAL A 370 10.60 -18.59 12.63
N GLY A 371 11.21 -17.41 12.60
CA GLY A 371 10.53 -16.15 12.33
C GLY A 371 9.87 -16.10 10.95
N HIS A 372 10.54 -16.60 9.91
CA HIS A 372 9.95 -16.69 8.56
C HIS A 372 8.75 -17.63 8.53
N VAL A 373 8.86 -18.80 9.17
CA VAL A 373 7.76 -19.76 9.30
C VAL A 373 6.59 -19.13 10.05
N TRP A 374 6.86 -18.43 11.16
CA TRP A 374 5.85 -17.70 11.92
C TRP A 374 5.10 -16.67 11.07
N VAL A 375 5.81 -15.83 10.31
CA VAL A 375 5.18 -14.81 9.46
C VAL A 375 4.28 -15.46 8.41
N VAL A 376 4.75 -16.52 7.74
CA VAL A 376 3.95 -17.23 6.73
C VAL A 376 2.71 -17.86 7.37
N ILE A 377 2.85 -18.58 8.49
CA ILE A 377 1.71 -19.19 9.20
C ILE A 377 0.71 -18.11 9.62
N PHE A 378 1.17 -17.03 10.23
CA PHE A 378 0.29 -15.95 10.70
C PHE A 378 -0.47 -15.30 9.54
N LEU A 379 0.21 -14.98 8.44
CA LEU A 379 -0.43 -14.46 7.23
C LEU A 379 -1.45 -15.46 6.69
N SER A 380 -1.12 -16.76 6.62
CA SER A 380 -2.06 -17.80 6.21
C SER A 380 -3.26 -17.94 7.14
N LEU A 381 -3.11 -17.68 8.44
CA LEU A 381 -4.22 -17.73 9.39
C LEU A 381 -5.17 -16.54 9.24
N VAL A 382 -4.66 -15.33 9.07
CA VAL A 382 -5.49 -14.12 9.12
C VAL A 382 -6.10 -13.77 7.76
N SER A 383 -5.33 -13.92 6.67
CA SER A 383 -5.69 -13.37 5.37
C SER A 383 -6.96 -13.94 4.73
N PRO A 384 -7.28 -15.24 4.88
CA PRO A 384 -8.50 -15.82 4.32
C PRO A 384 -9.79 -15.18 4.78
N ILE A 385 -9.80 -14.58 5.98
CA ILE A 385 -10.95 -13.84 6.53
C ILE A 385 -11.37 -12.72 5.56
N PHE A 386 -10.43 -12.09 4.87
CA PHE A 386 -10.69 -11.08 3.84
C PHE A 386 -10.64 -11.66 2.42
N ASN A 387 -9.62 -12.48 2.12
CA ASN A 387 -9.35 -12.94 0.76
C ASN A 387 -10.41 -13.91 0.24
N TYR A 388 -10.92 -14.84 1.04
CA TYR A 388 -11.91 -15.82 0.55
C TYR A 388 -13.23 -15.15 0.15
N PRO A 389 -13.81 -14.23 0.95
CA PRO A 389 -14.92 -13.41 0.49
C PRO A 389 -14.65 -12.70 -0.83
N LEU A 390 -13.43 -12.17 -1.05
CA LEU A 390 -13.05 -11.50 -2.29
C LEU A 390 -13.03 -12.47 -3.48
N GLN A 391 -12.48 -13.67 -3.31
CA GLN A 391 -12.42 -14.70 -4.35
C GLN A 391 -13.79 -15.27 -4.71
N ARG A 392 -14.76 -15.21 -3.80
CA ARG A 392 -16.15 -15.61 -4.04
C ARG A 392 -16.96 -14.59 -4.85
N ILE A 393 -16.41 -13.40 -5.12
CA ILE A 393 -17.10 -12.42 -5.97
C ILE A 393 -17.01 -12.89 -7.42
N GLU A 394 -18.17 -13.05 -8.05
CA GLU A 394 -18.27 -13.41 -9.46
C GLU A 394 -17.61 -12.33 -10.34
N GLY A 395 -16.74 -12.76 -11.26
CA GLY A 395 -16.00 -11.84 -12.12
C GLY A 395 -14.93 -11.01 -11.40
N ASN A 396 -14.40 -11.50 -10.27
CA ASN A 396 -13.36 -10.83 -9.48
C ASN A 396 -12.24 -10.26 -10.38
N PRO A 397 -12.07 -8.92 -10.42
CA PRO A 397 -11.17 -8.27 -11.37
C PRO A 397 -9.69 -8.35 -10.95
N THR A 398 -9.36 -8.98 -9.82
CA THR A 398 -8.00 -9.08 -9.24
C THR A 398 -6.97 -9.57 -10.26
N TYR A 399 -7.37 -10.47 -11.15
CA TYR A 399 -6.48 -11.10 -12.14
C TYR A 399 -6.77 -10.66 -13.58
N LEU A 400 -7.43 -9.51 -13.80
CA LEU A 400 -7.67 -9.05 -15.17
C LEU A 400 -6.40 -8.43 -15.77
N VAL A 401 -6.01 -8.93 -16.95
CA VAL A 401 -5.05 -8.29 -17.85
C VAL A 401 -5.77 -7.83 -19.11
N PRO A 402 -5.42 -6.65 -19.68
CA PRO A 402 -6.10 -6.15 -20.88
C PRO A 402 -5.93 -7.01 -22.13
N TRP A 403 -4.82 -7.72 -22.23
CA TRP A 403 -4.54 -8.61 -23.36
C TRP A 403 -3.69 -9.79 -22.89
N SER A 404 -4.09 -11.01 -23.25
CA SER A 404 -3.38 -12.21 -22.80
C SER A 404 -2.39 -12.72 -23.83
N VAL A 405 -1.09 -12.64 -23.53
CA VAL A 405 -0.04 -13.32 -24.32
C VAL A 405 -0.26 -14.83 -24.28
N VAL A 406 -0.54 -15.36 -23.09
CA VAL A 406 -0.68 -16.80 -22.84
C VAL A 406 -1.82 -17.40 -23.64
N HIS A 407 -2.98 -16.74 -23.67
CA HIS A 407 -4.13 -17.21 -24.44
C HIS A 407 -3.81 -17.26 -25.94
N ASN A 408 -3.22 -16.19 -26.48
CA ASN A 408 -2.85 -16.15 -27.90
C ASN A 408 -1.85 -17.27 -28.25
N ILE A 409 -0.83 -17.52 -27.42
CA ILE A 409 0.12 -18.62 -27.66
C ILE A 409 -0.59 -19.99 -27.66
N LYS A 410 -1.56 -20.21 -26.75
CA LYS A 410 -2.34 -21.45 -26.71
C LYS A 410 -3.24 -21.64 -27.92
N GLU A 411 -3.69 -20.57 -28.58
CA GLU A 411 -4.47 -20.67 -29.82
C GLU A 411 -3.58 -20.98 -31.04
N PHE A 412 -2.29 -20.64 -30.98
CA PHE A 412 -1.33 -20.90 -32.06
C PHE A 412 -0.73 -22.31 -32.06
N ILE A 413 -0.81 -23.05 -30.94
CA ILE A 413 -0.31 -24.43 -30.77
C ILE A 413 -1.49 -25.39 -30.85
#